data_AF-A0A7V1RIH3-F1
#
_entry.id   AF-A0A7V1RIH3-F1
#
_cell.length_a   1.000
_cell.length_b   1.000
_cell.length_c   1.000
_cell.angle_alpha   90.00
_cell.angle_beta   90.00
_cell.angle_gamma   90.00
#
_symmetry.space_group_name_H-M   'P 1'
#
loop_
_entity.id
_entity.type
_entity.pdbx_description
1 polymer ?
#
loop_
_entity_poly.entity_id
_entity_poly.type
_entity_poly.pdbx_seq_one_letter_code
_entity_poly.pdbx_strand_id
1 'polypeptide(L)'
;MESRGALSGLEGVRAHPSSPLERDIDRILITEREIQEALQRIGEEITRDYAGRDLLLVGVLKGAFMLMADLCRYIHLPVDMDFMAVAS
;
A
#
# COMPACT_ATOMS: atom_id res chain seq x y z
N MET A 1 -31.35 42.80 0.12
CA MET A 1 -31.24 42.88 1.58
C MET A 1 -31.46 41.47 2.12
N GLU A 2 -30.51 40.60 1.82
CA GLU A 2 -29.44 40.19 2.75
C GLU A 2 -29.92 39.20 3.81
N SER A 3 -29.63 37.92 3.57
CA SER A 3 -29.01 37.08 4.59
C SER A 3 -28.30 35.92 3.90
N ARG A 4 -27.12 36.25 3.39
CA ARG A 4 -26.00 35.30 3.29
C ARG A 4 -25.68 34.91 4.73
N GLY A 5 -25.94 33.68 5.15
CA GLY A 5 -25.72 33.33 6.56
C GLY A 5 -25.94 31.89 6.98
N ALA A 6 -25.86 30.90 6.09
CA ALA A 6 -26.05 29.49 6.49
C ALA A 6 -24.98 28.52 5.94
N LEU A 7 -23.85 29.02 5.43
CA LEU A 7 -22.73 28.17 5.00
C LEU A 7 -21.49 28.27 5.91
N SER A 8 -21.57 28.93 7.06
CA SER A 8 -20.46 29.03 8.02
C SER A 8 -20.35 27.83 8.97
N GLY A 9 -21.08 26.74 8.71
CA GLY A 9 -21.17 25.57 9.60
C GLY A 9 -20.36 24.34 9.17
N LEU A 10 -19.61 24.39 8.06
CA LEU A 10 -18.85 23.24 7.55
C LEU A 10 -17.34 23.31 7.84
N GLU A 11 -16.88 24.34 8.55
CA GLU A 11 -15.53 24.41 9.10
C GLU A 11 -15.47 23.62 10.41
N GLY A 12 -15.26 22.31 10.32
CA GLY A 12 -14.91 21.53 11.51
C GLY A 12 -15.62 20.19 11.68
N VAL A 13 -15.92 19.47 10.60
CA VAL A 13 -15.99 18.00 10.71
C VAL A 13 -14.56 17.51 11.00
N ARG A 14 -14.12 17.65 12.25
CA ARG A 14 -13.01 16.84 12.74
C ARG A 14 -13.55 15.43 12.72
N ALA A 15 -13.14 14.64 11.73
CA ALA A 15 -13.33 13.20 11.76
C ALA A 15 -12.85 12.75 13.15
N HIS A 16 -13.79 12.28 13.96
CA HIS A 16 -13.46 11.71 15.26
C HIS A 16 -12.59 10.49 14.94
N PRO A 17 -11.35 10.37 15.45
CA PRO A 17 -10.50 9.23 15.10
C PRO A 17 -11.27 7.96 15.49
N SER A 18 -11.63 7.18 14.48
CA SER A 18 -12.61 6.10 14.58
C SER A 18 -11.98 4.85 15.20
N SER A 19 -10.65 4.84 15.30
CA SER A 19 -9.85 3.81 15.95
C SER A 19 -8.75 4.41 16.86
N PRO A 20 -8.28 3.69 17.90
CA PRO A 20 -7.11 4.08 18.67
C PRO A 20 -5.86 4.29 17.80
N LEU A 21 -5.70 3.50 16.73
CA LEU A 21 -4.58 3.58 15.79
C LEU A 21 -4.49 4.94 15.08
N GLU A 22 -5.62 5.53 14.73
CA GLU A 22 -5.65 6.86 14.07
C GLU A 22 -5.11 7.97 14.98
N ARG A 23 -5.09 7.78 16.31
CA ARG A 23 -4.55 8.77 17.26
C ARG A 23 -3.03 8.72 17.35
N ASP A 24 -2.43 7.59 16.98
CA ASP A 24 -0.98 7.35 17.09
C ASP A 24 -0.23 7.65 15.78
N ILE A 25 -0.95 8.05 14.72
CA ILE A 25 -0.38 8.39 13.42
C ILE A 25 -0.27 9.91 13.29
N ASP A 26 0.97 10.43 13.23
CA ASP A 26 1.24 11.87 13.00
C ASP A 26 0.75 12.33 11.62
N ARG A 27 1.15 11.60 10.57
CA ARG A 27 0.75 11.87 9.18
C ARG A 27 0.93 10.65 8.28
N ILE A 28 0.22 10.65 7.17
CA ILE A 28 0.39 9.66 6.09
C ILE A 28 1.66 10.02 5.31
N LEU A 29 2.64 9.13 5.29
CA LEU A 29 3.89 9.30 4.52
C LEU A 29 3.75 8.82 3.07
N ILE A 30 3.01 7.73 2.87
CA ILE A 30 2.74 7.13 1.57
C ILE A 30 1.28 6.71 1.59
N THR A 31 0.50 7.26 0.67
CA THR A 31 -0.91 6.92 0.50
C THR A 31 -1.07 5.53 -0.11
N GLU A 32 -2.22 4.89 0.10
CA GLU A 32 -2.55 3.60 -0.53
C GLU A 32 -2.37 3.64 -2.05
N ARG A 33 -2.84 4.71 -2.70
CA ARG A 33 -2.70 4.92 -4.14
C ARG A 33 -1.23 4.92 -4.57
N GLU A 34 -0.37 5.64 -3.86
CA GLU A 34 1.07 5.70 -4.18
C GLU A 34 1.73 4.33 -4.02
N ILE A 35 1.32 3.53 -3.02
CA ILE A 35 1.79 2.15 -2.87
C ILE A 35 1.34 1.31 -4.07
N GLN A 36 0.06 1.32 -4.41
CA GLN A 36 -0.46 0.51 -5.53
C GLN A 36 0.18 0.90 -6.88
N GLU A 37 0.38 2.19 -7.14
CA GLU A 37 1.08 2.68 -8.34
C GLU A 37 2.55 2.21 -8.38
N ALA A 38 3.22 2.17 -7.23
CA ALA A 38 4.59 1.65 -7.14
C ALA A 38 4.63 0.14 -7.38
N LEU A 39 3.71 -0.62 -6.78
CA LEU A 39 3.63 -2.06 -6.95
C LEU A 39 3.32 -2.46 -8.39
N GLN A 40 2.41 -1.76 -9.06
CA GLN A 40 2.10 -1.98 -10.47
C GLN A 40 3.35 -1.78 -11.34
N ARG A 41 4.03 -0.63 -11.19
CA ARG A 41 5.25 -0.34 -11.96
C ARG A 41 6.33 -1.40 -11.75
N ILE A 42 6.58 -1.78 -10.49
CA ILE A 42 7.59 -2.79 -10.16
C ILE A 42 7.19 -4.17 -10.71
N GLY A 43 5.92 -4.55 -10.61
CA GLY A 43 5.42 -5.82 -11.16
C GLY A 43 5.55 -5.91 -12.68
N GLU A 44 5.26 -4.83 -13.40
CA GLU A 44 5.46 -4.72 -14.84
C GLU A 44 6.94 -4.82 -15.23
N GLU A 45 7.83 -4.18 -14.46
CA GLU A 45 9.28 -4.28 -14.64
C GLU A 45 9.78 -5.71 -14.43
N ILE A 46 9.39 -6.36 -13.33
CA ILE A 46 9.74 -7.76 -13.06
C ILE A 46 9.23 -8.68 -14.17
N THR A 47 7.98 -8.50 -14.60
CA THR A 47 7.38 -9.31 -15.68
C THR A 47 8.21 -9.25 -16.96
N ARG A 48 8.63 -8.05 -17.36
CA ARG A 48 9.45 -7.85 -18.55
C ARG A 48 10.83 -8.47 -18.37
N ASP A 49 11.47 -8.22 -17.23
CA ASP A 49 12.87 -8.58 -17.02
C ASP A 49 13.07 -10.08 -16.78
N TYR A 50 12.04 -10.78 -16.27
CA TYR A 50 12.02 -12.23 -16.03
C TYR A 50 11.21 -13.01 -17.08
N ALA A 51 10.81 -12.39 -18.20
CA ALA A 51 10.07 -13.08 -19.25
C ALA A 51 10.81 -14.33 -19.77
N GLY A 52 10.11 -15.47 -19.74
CA GLY A 52 10.67 -16.76 -20.16
C GLY A 52 11.66 -17.37 -19.17
N ARG A 53 11.68 -16.91 -17.91
CA ARG A 53 12.51 -17.44 -16.82
C ARG A 53 11.63 -17.90 -15.66
N ASP A 54 12.16 -18.82 -14.87
CA ASP A 54 11.54 -19.22 -13.61
C ASP A 54 11.78 -18.13 -12.56
N LEU A 55 10.70 -17.64 -11.95
CA LEU A 55 10.74 -16.58 -10.95
C LEU A 55 10.37 -17.13 -9.57
N LEU A 56 11.29 -17.00 -8.61
CA LEU A 56 11.07 -17.27 -7.20
C LEU A 56 11.09 -15.96 -6.40
N LEU A 57 9.96 -15.59 -5.79
CA LEU A 57 9.88 -14.49 -4.85
C LEU A 57 10.19 -14.99 -3.43
N VAL A 58 11.23 -14.42 -2.81
CA VAL A 58 11.64 -14.75 -1.44
C VAL A 58 11.37 -13.58 -0.51
N GLY A 59 10.44 -13.73 0.43
CA GLY A 59 10.11 -12.72 1.42
C GLY A 59 10.77 -12.97 2.78
N VAL A 60 11.39 -11.96 3.38
CA VAL A 60 11.90 -12.05 4.76
C VAL A 60 10.81 -11.63 5.74
N LEU A 61 10.46 -12.53 6.66
CA LEU A 61 9.42 -12.28 7.64
C LEU A 61 9.85 -11.30 8.73
N LYS A 62 8.92 -10.50 9.29
CA LYS A 62 7.46 -10.57 9.09
C LYS A 62 6.91 -9.56 8.07
N GLY A 63 7.52 -8.39 8.00
CA GLY A 63 6.94 -7.22 7.32
C GLY A 63 6.80 -7.35 5.79
N ALA A 64 7.63 -8.16 5.14
CA ALA A 64 7.59 -8.31 3.68
C ALA A 64 6.30 -8.96 3.17
N PHE A 65 5.55 -9.67 4.02
CA PHE A 65 4.38 -10.44 3.61
C PHE A 65 3.31 -9.57 2.92
N MET A 66 2.95 -8.43 3.50
CA MET A 66 1.90 -7.56 2.94
C MET A 66 2.29 -7.04 1.55
N LEU A 67 3.54 -6.58 1.42
CA LEU A 67 4.06 -6.08 0.15
C LEU A 67 4.15 -7.17 -0.90
N MET A 68 4.66 -8.35 -0.55
CA MET A 68 4.76 -9.48 -1.48
C MET A 68 3.39 -9.94 -1.98
N ALA A 69 2.40 -10.01 -1.09
CA ALA A 69 1.04 -10.43 -1.43
C ALA A 69 0.36 -9.49 -2.43
N ASP A 70 0.66 -8.20 -2.36
CA ASP A 70 0.12 -7.23 -3.31
C ASP A 70 0.96 -7.20 -4.60
N LEU A 71 2.29 -7.24 -4.49
CA LEU A 71 3.21 -7.20 -5.64
C LEU A 71 2.97 -8.37 -6.60
N CYS A 72 2.78 -9.59 -6.09
CA CYS A 72 2.66 -10.78 -6.94
C CYS A 72 1.46 -10.71 -7.89
N ARG A 73 0.42 -9.93 -7.57
CA ARG A 73 -0.75 -9.74 -8.44
C ARG A 73 -0.45 -8.93 -9.70
N TYR A 74 0.61 -8.13 -9.69
CA TYR A 74 1.07 -7.32 -10.81
C TYR A 74 2.16 -8.00 -11.65
N ILE A 75 2.58 -9.21 -11.27
CA ILE A 75 3.57 -9.98 -12.01
C ILE A 75 2.84 -10.97 -12.93
N HIS A 76 2.99 -10.82 -14.24
CA HIS A 76 2.29 -11.64 -15.24
C HIS A 76 3.14 -12.81 -15.73
N LEU A 77 3.68 -13.59 -14.79
CA LEU A 77 4.49 -14.78 -15.01
C LEU A 77 4.04 -15.89 -14.04
N PRO A 78 4.34 -17.17 -14.29
CA PRO A 78 4.33 -18.18 -13.25
C PRO A 78 5.32 -17.78 -12.15
N VAL A 79 4.84 -17.71 -10.91
CA VAL A 79 5.64 -17.27 -9.75
C VAL A 79 5.58 -18.34 -8.67
N ASP A 80 6.75 -18.79 -8.25
CA ASP A 80 6.91 -19.52 -6.99
C ASP A 80 7.19 -18.53 -5.85
N MET A 81 6.70 -18.83 -4.65
CA MET A 81 6.88 -17.96 -3.48
C MET A 81 7.42 -18.76 -2.30
N ASP A 82 8.40 -18.21 -1.60
CA ASP A 82 8.95 -18.77 -0.37
C ASP A 82 9.24 -17.66 0.65
N PHE A 83 9.37 -18.05 1.92
CA PHE A 83 9.61 -17.14 3.03
C PHE A 83 10.77 -17.61 3.89
N MET A 84 11.59 -16.65 4.31
CA MET A 84 12.65 -16.87 5.28
C MET A 84 12.32 -16.15 6.59
N ALA A 85 12.41 -16.86 7.70
CA ALA A 85 12.39 -16.27 9.03
C ALA A 85 13.82 -16.21 9.57
N VAL A 86 14.30 -15.00 9.87
CA VAL A 86 15.60 -14.79 10.50
C VAL A 86 15.36 -14.25 11.91
N ALA A 87 16.02 -14.84 12.89
CA ALA A 87 16.05 -14.34 14.25
C ALA A 87 17.43 -13.71 14.51
N SER A 88 17.44 -12.54 15.14
CA SER A 88 18.64 -11.87 15.67
C SER A 88 18.56 -11.81 17.19
#